data_AF-A0AAV3WF06-F1
#
_entry.id   AF-A0AAV3WF06-F1
#
_cell.length_a   1.000
_cell.length_b   1.000
_cell.length_c   1.000
_cell.angle_alpha   90.00
_cell.angle_beta   90.00
_cell.angle_gamma   90.00
#
_symmetry.space_group_name_H-M   'P 1'
#
loop_
_entity.id
_entity.type
_entity.pdbx_description
1 polymer ?
#
loop_
_entity_poly.entity_id
_entity_poly.type
_entity_poly.pdbx_seq_one_letter_code
_entity_poly.pdbx_strand_id
1 'polypeptide(L)'
;MVLTAFDLDFEEILIRFDAEAPTFKQQLSHIHANAKVPILDVGEFKVWDSLAICEYLAEQNPDLALWPKQTHLRAQARSISCEMHSSFMALRQLCPMNIQTQYSIAEGQALWAQHAELRGDVERIEQIWAQRSDEQTFLFGDFSIADAFYAPVVMRFNSYALPVSERSQQYMQHIMQHPAVTQWVDAARAEAV
;
A
#
# COMPACT_ATOMS: atom_id res chain seq x y z
N MET A 1 -6.94 -5.90 0.32
CA MET A 1 -5.96 -6.08 1.41
C MET A 1 -6.51 -5.73 2.79
N VAL A 2 -6.94 -4.50 3.11
CA VAL A 2 -7.49 -4.18 4.44
C VAL A 2 -8.71 -5.04 4.79
N LEU A 3 -9.69 -5.14 3.88
CA LEU A 3 -10.86 -6.02 4.07
C LEU A 3 -10.45 -7.46 4.42
N THR A 4 -9.55 -8.05 3.64
CA THR A 4 -8.98 -9.38 3.87
C THR A 4 -8.23 -9.51 5.20
N ALA A 5 -7.40 -8.52 5.56
CA ALA A 5 -6.58 -8.56 6.77
C ALA A 5 -7.40 -8.51 8.07
N PHE A 6 -8.61 -7.94 7.99
CA PHE A 6 -9.53 -7.78 9.11
C PHE A 6 -10.76 -8.68 9.00
N ASP A 7 -10.72 -9.68 8.12
CA ASP A 7 -11.81 -10.67 7.93
C ASP A 7 -13.18 -10.03 7.68
N LEU A 8 -13.19 -8.97 6.88
CA LEU A 8 -14.40 -8.27 6.47
C LEU A 8 -14.89 -8.85 5.14
N ASP A 9 -16.17 -9.25 5.10
CA ASP A 9 -16.80 -9.80 3.90
C ASP A 9 -16.88 -8.76 2.77
N PHE A 10 -16.55 -9.20 1.56
CA PHE A 10 -16.69 -8.39 0.35
C PHE A 10 -16.78 -9.27 -0.91
N GLU A 11 -17.40 -8.72 -1.95
CA GLU A 11 -17.32 -9.26 -3.31
C GLU A 11 -16.32 -8.43 -4.12
N GLU A 12 -15.37 -9.08 -4.78
CA GLU A 12 -14.40 -8.42 -5.64
C GLU A 12 -14.87 -8.42 -7.09
N ILE A 13 -15.03 -7.21 -7.65
CA ILE A 13 -15.29 -7.02 -9.08
C ILE A 13 -14.01 -6.51 -9.73
N LEU A 14 -13.26 -7.41 -10.37
CA LEU A 14 -12.04 -7.06 -11.09
C LEU A 14 -12.36 -6.38 -12.42
N ILE A 15 -11.85 -5.15 -12.59
CA ILE A 15 -11.91 -4.43 -13.86
C ILE A 15 -10.51 -4.43 -14.46
N ARG A 16 -10.31 -5.21 -15.52
CA ARG A 16 -8.99 -5.38 -16.14
C ARG A 16 -8.55 -4.11 -16.85
N PHE A 17 -7.32 -3.69 -16.58
CA PHE A 17 -6.63 -2.70 -17.40
C PHE A 17 -6.29 -3.33 -18.75
N ASP A 18 -7.10 -3.04 -19.77
CA ASP A 18 -6.76 -3.39 -21.15
C ASP A 18 -5.97 -2.23 -21.77
N ALA A 19 -4.69 -2.47 -22.07
CA ALA A 19 -3.85 -1.48 -22.73
C ALA A 19 -4.23 -1.28 -24.21
N GLU A 20 -4.91 -2.27 -24.82
CA GLU A 20 -5.27 -2.27 -26.23
C GLU A 20 -6.71 -1.80 -26.49
N ALA A 21 -7.57 -1.73 -25.46
CA ALA A 21 -8.95 -1.26 -25.59
C ALA A 21 -9.25 -0.02 -24.73
N PRO A 22 -9.95 1.01 -25.26
CA PRO A 22 -10.39 2.19 -24.50
C PRO A 22 -11.48 1.89 -23.45
N THR A 23 -11.78 0.61 -23.21
CA THR A 23 -12.91 0.13 -22.42
C THR A 23 -12.74 0.34 -20.92
N PHE A 24 -11.52 0.38 -20.37
CA PHE A 24 -11.30 0.51 -18.93
C PHE A 24 -11.97 1.78 -18.34
N LYS A 25 -11.66 2.95 -18.92
CA LYS A 25 -12.26 4.22 -18.47
C LYS A 25 -13.75 4.29 -18.76
N GLN A 26 -14.21 3.68 -19.85
CA GLN A 26 -15.63 3.65 -20.21
C GLN A 26 -16.43 2.80 -19.20
N GLN A 27 -15.97 1.57 -18.92
CA GLN A 27 -16.54 0.69 -17.90
C GLN A 27 -16.58 1.36 -16.53
N LEU A 28 -15.47 1.96 -16.10
CA LEU A 28 -15.43 2.67 -14.82
C LEU A 28 -16.34 3.89 -14.78
N SER A 29 -16.47 4.64 -15.88
CA SER A 29 -17.36 5.80 -15.93
C SER A 29 -18.84 5.42 -15.75
N HIS A 30 -19.23 4.18 -16.08
CA HIS A 30 -20.56 3.65 -15.79
C HIS A 30 -20.75 3.29 -14.30
N ILE A 31 -19.66 3.01 -13.58
CA ILE A 31 -19.69 2.65 -12.15
C ILE A 31 -19.60 3.91 -11.28
N HIS A 32 -18.66 4.81 -11.59
CA HIS A 32 -18.46 6.04 -10.85
C HIS A 32 -17.78 7.13 -11.71
N ALA A 33 -18.20 8.39 -11.51
CA ALA A 33 -17.77 9.51 -12.35
C ALA A 33 -16.26 9.83 -12.29
N ASN A 34 -15.56 9.44 -11.22
CA ASN A 34 -14.11 9.68 -11.10
C ASN A 34 -13.27 8.75 -12.01
N ALA A 35 -13.87 7.71 -12.58
CA ALA A 35 -13.25 6.68 -13.42
C ALA A 35 -11.89 6.15 -12.88
N LYS A 36 -11.81 5.96 -11.55
CA LYS A 36 -10.61 5.47 -10.85
C LYS A 36 -10.97 4.36 -9.88
N VAL A 37 -10.03 3.43 -9.68
CA VAL A 37 -10.09 2.39 -8.65
C VAL A 37 -9.18 2.77 -7.47
N PRO A 38 -9.44 2.23 -6.26
CA PRO A 38 -10.59 1.41 -5.87
C PRO A 38 -11.87 2.23 -5.63
N ILE A 39 -13.01 1.55 -5.72
CA ILE A 39 -14.34 2.03 -5.32
C ILE A 39 -14.97 0.93 -4.45
N LEU A 40 -15.46 1.29 -3.27
CA LEU A 40 -16.27 0.42 -2.43
C LEU A 40 -17.75 0.79 -2.63
N ASP A 41 -18.54 -0.16 -3.13
CA ASP A 41 -20.00 -0.03 -3.18
C ASP A 41 -20.60 -0.64 -1.92
N VAL A 42 -21.33 0.16 -1.14
CA VAL A 42 -22.00 -0.28 0.10
C VAL A 42 -23.52 -0.39 -0.09
N GLY A 43 -23.98 -0.46 -1.34
CA GLY A 43 -25.38 -0.58 -1.72
C GLY A 43 -26.12 0.76 -1.80
N GLU A 44 -26.06 1.55 -0.74
CA GLU A 44 -26.74 2.87 -0.70
C GLU A 44 -25.94 3.98 -1.41
N PHE A 45 -24.61 3.91 -1.29
CA PHE A 45 -23.69 4.86 -1.88
C PHE A 45 -22.35 4.17 -2.20
N LYS A 46 -21.47 4.91 -2.86
CA LYS A 46 -20.11 4.46 -3.19
C LYS A 46 -19.10 5.32 -2.47
N VAL A 47 -18.08 4.70 -1.88
CA VAL A 47 -16.91 5.36 -1.32
C VAL A 47 -15.75 5.15 -2.28
N TRP A 48 -15.09 6.23 -2.68
CA TRP A 48 -13.89 6.19 -3.52
C TRP A 48 -12.74 6.88 -2.80
N ASP A 49 -11.52 6.63 -3.27
CA ASP A 49 -10.26 6.91 -2.57
C ASP A 49 -9.93 5.87 -1.49
N SER A 50 -8.74 5.27 -1.60
CA SER A 50 -8.34 4.17 -0.70
C SER A 50 -8.31 4.60 0.77
N LEU A 51 -7.95 5.85 1.07
CA LEU A 51 -7.89 6.32 2.45
C LEU A 51 -9.28 6.60 2.99
N ALA A 52 -10.15 7.21 2.18
CA ALA A 52 -11.55 7.41 2.56
C ALA A 52 -12.28 6.07 2.79
N ILE A 53 -12.04 5.07 1.94
CA ILE A 53 -12.54 3.71 2.13
C ILE A 53 -12.06 3.14 3.47
N CYS A 54 -10.77 3.25 3.78
CA CYS A 54 -10.23 2.73 5.04
C CYS A 54 -10.80 3.44 6.27
N GLU A 55 -11.02 4.76 6.22
CA GLU A 55 -11.67 5.49 7.31
C GLU A 55 -13.14 5.07 7.47
N TYR A 56 -13.88 4.92 6.37
CA TYR A 56 -15.23 4.38 6.41
C TYR A 56 -15.28 2.99 7.07
N LEU A 57 -14.37 2.08 6.69
CA LEU A 57 -14.29 0.75 7.31
C LEU A 57 -13.98 0.84 8.81
N ALA A 58 -13.11 1.76 9.23
CA ALA A 58 -12.80 1.96 10.65
C ALA A 58 -14.00 2.54 11.43
N GLU A 59 -14.80 3.41 10.82
CA GLU A 59 -16.03 3.93 11.42
C GLU A 59 -17.11 2.86 11.57
N GLN A 60 -17.27 1.98 10.57
CA GLN A 60 -18.27 0.91 10.60
C GLN A 60 -17.88 -0.24 11.54
N ASN A 61 -16.60 -0.39 11.86
CA ASN A 61 -16.07 -1.50 12.66
C ASN A 61 -15.26 -0.98 13.86
N PRO A 62 -15.87 -0.25 14.82
CA PRO A 62 -15.14 0.39 15.92
C PRO A 62 -14.49 -0.61 16.89
N ASP A 63 -14.99 -1.85 16.92
CA ASP A 63 -14.43 -2.92 17.77
C ASP A 63 -13.16 -3.53 17.17
N LEU A 64 -12.97 -3.40 15.86
CA LEU A 64 -11.77 -3.84 15.16
C LEU A 64 -10.66 -2.78 15.27
N ALA A 65 -9.43 -3.22 15.49
CA ALA A 65 -8.28 -2.33 15.65
C ALA A 65 -7.68 -1.90 14.30
N LEU A 66 -8.50 -1.41 13.35
CA LEU A 66 -8.02 -0.96 12.02
C LEU A 66 -7.01 0.20 12.15
N TRP A 67 -7.21 1.02 13.17
CA TRP A 67 -6.26 2.02 13.63
C TRP A 67 -5.86 1.73 15.08
N PRO A 68 -4.70 2.25 15.54
CA PRO A 68 -4.33 2.19 16.95
C PRO A 68 -5.43 2.74 17.86
N LYS A 69 -5.65 2.10 19.03
CA LYS A 69 -6.69 2.54 19.97
C LYS A 69 -6.34 3.83 20.71
N GLN A 70 -5.06 4.08 20.97
CA GLN A 70 -4.60 5.29 21.63
C GLN A 70 -4.65 6.49 20.69
N THR A 71 -5.25 7.60 21.14
CA THR A 71 -5.52 8.77 20.30
C THR A 71 -4.27 9.35 19.63
N HIS A 72 -3.15 9.46 20.34
CA HIS A 72 -1.93 10.02 19.77
C HIS A 72 -1.29 9.10 18.72
N LEU A 73 -1.27 7.79 18.96
CA LEU A 73 -0.79 6.80 18.00
C LEU A 73 -1.69 6.75 16.76
N ARG A 74 -3.00 6.83 16.94
CA ARG A 74 -3.95 6.91 15.82
C ARG A 74 -3.74 8.15 14.97
N ALA A 75 -3.48 9.30 15.60
CA ALA A 75 -3.17 10.53 14.87
C ALA A 75 -1.88 10.36 14.05
N GLN A 76 -0.82 9.79 14.62
CA GLN A 76 0.43 9.51 13.91
C GLN A 76 0.24 8.53 12.75
N ALA A 77 -0.51 7.44 12.97
CA ALA A 77 -0.83 6.44 11.95
C ALA A 77 -1.55 7.05 10.74
N ARG A 78 -2.53 7.93 11.00
CA ARG A 78 -3.20 8.70 9.95
C ARG A 78 -2.25 9.65 9.26
N SER A 79 -1.40 10.38 9.99
CA SER A 79 -0.43 11.31 9.40
C SER A 79 0.49 10.62 8.39
N ILE A 80 1.10 9.49 8.74
CA ILE A 80 2.00 8.78 7.82
C ILE A 80 1.24 8.13 6.65
N SER A 81 -0.01 7.71 6.87
CA SER A 81 -0.87 7.18 5.80
C SER A 81 -1.25 8.29 4.80
N CYS A 82 -1.61 9.48 5.29
CA CYS A 82 -1.84 10.66 4.46
C CYS A 82 -0.59 11.11 3.72
N GLU A 83 0.56 11.13 4.40
CA GLU A 83 1.86 11.46 3.80
C GLU A 83 2.17 10.49 2.67
N MET A 84 2.06 9.18 2.91
CA MET A 84 2.20 8.18 1.85
C MET A 84 1.18 8.41 0.74
N HIS A 85 -0.10 8.61 1.04
CA HIS A 85 -1.14 8.78 0.03
C HIS A 85 -0.88 9.97 -0.93
N SER A 86 -0.32 11.07 -0.42
CA SER A 86 -0.17 12.34 -1.15
C SER A 86 1.26 12.71 -1.58
N SER A 87 2.29 11.98 -1.13
CA SER A 87 3.71 12.33 -1.34
C SER A 87 4.50 11.21 -2.02
N PHE A 88 5.84 11.30 -2.02
CA PHE A 88 6.79 10.33 -2.59
C PHE A 88 6.59 10.08 -4.09
N MET A 89 6.63 11.17 -4.87
CA MET A 89 6.40 11.14 -6.31
C MET A 89 7.57 10.52 -7.08
N ALA A 90 8.81 10.76 -6.65
CA ALA A 90 9.99 10.22 -7.32
C ALA A 90 10.01 8.69 -7.21
N LEU A 91 9.72 8.15 -6.02
CA LEU A 91 9.52 6.71 -5.83
C LEU A 91 8.41 6.16 -6.73
N ARG A 92 7.26 6.86 -6.82
CA ARG A 92 6.12 6.38 -7.62
C ARG A 92 6.42 6.30 -9.10
N GLN A 93 7.16 7.28 -9.61
CA GLN A 93 7.50 7.41 -11.02
C GLN A 93 8.63 6.47 -11.43
N LEU A 94 9.70 6.40 -10.62
CA LEU A 94 10.89 5.62 -10.94
C LEU A 94 10.77 4.15 -10.58
N CYS A 95 9.95 3.83 -9.58
CA CYS A 95 9.74 2.46 -9.11
C CYS A 95 8.24 2.10 -9.16
N PRO A 96 7.54 2.12 -10.31
CA PRO A 96 6.11 1.83 -10.41
C PRO A 96 5.75 0.50 -9.73
N MET A 97 4.53 0.39 -9.18
CA MET A 97 4.09 -0.85 -8.55
C MET A 97 3.91 -1.90 -9.65
N ASN A 98 4.90 -2.77 -9.79
CA ASN A 98 4.91 -3.89 -10.70
C ASN A 98 5.47 -5.11 -9.96
N ILE A 99 4.56 -6.01 -9.56
CA ILE A 99 4.89 -7.23 -8.80
C ILE A 99 5.79 -8.19 -9.58
N GLN A 100 5.83 -8.09 -10.91
CA GLN A 100 6.68 -8.93 -11.76
C GLN A 100 8.10 -8.40 -11.92
N THR A 101 8.34 -7.14 -11.56
CA THR A 101 9.68 -6.54 -11.67
C THR A 101 10.61 -7.14 -10.62
N GLN A 102 11.82 -7.49 -11.05
CA GLN A 102 12.86 -8.06 -10.20
C GLN A 102 14.22 -7.49 -10.62
N TYR A 103 14.64 -6.40 -9.99
CA TYR A 103 15.97 -5.81 -10.18
C TYR A 103 17.00 -6.60 -9.37
N SER A 104 18.22 -6.67 -9.88
CA SER A 104 19.39 -7.03 -9.10
C SER A 104 19.75 -5.93 -8.10
N ILE A 105 20.50 -6.28 -7.05
CA ILE A 105 21.02 -5.31 -6.07
C ILE A 105 21.83 -4.20 -6.76
N ALA A 106 22.62 -4.55 -7.79
CA ALA A 106 23.43 -3.57 -8.51
C ALA A 106 22.57 -2.56 -9.29
N GLU A 107 21.49 -3.03 -9.94
CA GLU A 107 20.55 -2.16 -10.65
C GLU A 107 19.79 -1.24 -9.69
N GLY A 108 19.30 -1.76 -8.57
CA GLY A 108 18.63 -0.98 -7.54
C GLY A 108 19.52 0.08 -6.90
N GLN A 109 20.76 -0.28 -6.58
CA GLN A 109 21.75 0.67 -6.07
C GLN A 109 22.10 1.75 -7.09
N ALA A 110 22.27 1.40 -8.36
CA ALA A 110 22.54 2.37 -9.42
C ALA A 110 21.37 3.35 -9.60
N LEU A 111 20.13 2.86 -9.65
CA LEU A 111 18.93 3.69 -9.73
C LEU A 111 18.87 4.66 -8.55
N TRP A 112 19.00 4.16 -7.31
CA TRP A 112 19.01 4.99 -6.11
C TRP A 112 20.14 6.03 -6.12
N ALA A 113 21.35 5.64 -6.51
CA ALA A 113 22.51 6.54 -6.54
C ALA A 113 22.40 7.64 -7.62
N GLN A 114 21.71 7.38 -8.73
CA GLN A 114 21.54 8.34 -9.82
C GLN A 114 20.46 9.39 -9.55
N HIS A 115 19.45 9.09 -8.72
CA HIS A 115 18.29 9.96 -8.52
C HIS A 115 18.22 10.52 -7.09
N ALA A 116 18.62 11.79 -6.90
CA ALA A 116 18.62 12.43 -5.58
C ALA A 116 17.23 12.49 -4.91
N GLU A 117 16.18 12.75 -5.69
CA GLU A 117 14.80 12.80 -5.19
C GLU A 117 14.31 11.42 -4.73
N LEU A 118 14.68 10.34 -5.44
CA LEU A 118 14.40 8.97 -5.00
C LEU A 118 15.09 8.66 -3.67
N ARG A 119 16.35 9.11 -3.50
CA ARG A 119 17.05 8.93 -2.21
C ARG A 119 16.33 9.64 -1.08
N GLY A 120 15.88 10.88 -1.30
CA GLY A 120 15.12 11.63 -0.31
C GLY A 120 13.81 10.94 0.07
N ASP A 121 13.07 10.42 -0.92
CA ASP A 121 11.86 9.64 -0.68
C ASP A 121 12.16 8.38 0.15
N VAL A 122 13.19 7.62 -0.21
CA VAL A 122 13.61 6.40 0.50
C VAL A 122 14.03 6.71 1.94
N GLU A 123 14.86 7.74 2.14
CA GLU A 123 15.32 8.16 3.46
C GLU A 123 14.14 8.54 4.38
N ARG A 124 13.17 9.30 3.85
CA ARG A 124 12.00 9.68 4.64
C ARG A 124 11.14 8.46 5.01
N ILE A 125 10.98 7.49 4.11
CA ILE A 125 10.27 6.24 4.39
C ILE A 125 11.00 5.43 5.46
N GLU A 126 12.33 5.31 5.38
CA GLU A 126 13.12 4.63 6.41
C GLU A 126 12.96 5.29 7.78
N GLN A 127 12.95 6.63 7.84
CA GLN A 127 12.70 7.36 9.09
C GLN A 127 11.31 7.08 9.68
N ILE A 128 10.30 6.84 8.85
CA ILE A 128 8.95 6.47 9.30
C ILE A 128 8.98 5.05 9.87
N TRP A 129 9.56 4.09 9.15
CA TRP A 129 9.62 2.70 9.59
C TRP A 129 10.51 2.51 10.82
N ALA A 130 11.52 3.36 11.01
CA ALA A 130 12.37 3.37 12.18
C ALA A 130 11.66 3.77 13.48
N GLN A 131 10.53 4.50 13.40
CA GLN A 131 9.73 4.92 14.58
C GLN A 131 8.99 3.77 15.27
N ARG A 132 8.99 2.59 14.65
CA ARG A 132 8.39 1.39 15.22
C ARG A 132 9.01 1.06 16.57
N SER A 133 8.19 0.72 17.56
CA SER A 133 8.63 0.49 18.94
C SER A 133 9.47 -0.78 19.12
N ASP A 134 9.24 -1.80 18.30
CA ASP A 134 9.91 -3.10 18.36
C ASP A 134 10.22 -3.60 16.94
N GLU A 135 11.34 -4.29 16.77
CA GLU A 135 11.76 -4.89 15.50
C GLU A 135 10.83 -6.02 15.04
N GLN A 136 10.05 -6.61 15.94
CA GLN A 136 9.14 -7.73 15.63
C GLN A 136 7.68 -7.31 15.42
N THR A 137 7.37 -6.02 15.53
CA THR A 137 5.99 -5.53 15.39
C THR A 137 5.73 -4.88 14.02
N PHE A 138 4.47 -4.54 13.76
CA PHE A 138 4.06 -3.58 12.73
C PHE A 138 4.22 -2.13 13.24
N LEU A 139 3.97 -1.14 12.39
CA LEU A 139 4.31 0.27 12.64
C LEU A 139 3.79 0.80 13.99
N PHE A 140 2.62 0.32 14.41
CA PHE A 140 1.98 0.70 15.68
C PHE A 140 1.62 -0.51 16.56
N GLY A 141 2.41 -1.58 16.50
CA GLY A 141 2.17 -2.83 17.25
C GLY A 141 1.57 -3.91 16.36
N ASP A 142 0.26 -4.08 16.42
CA ASP A 142 -0.48 -4.99 15.54
C ASP A 142 -0.64 -4.39 14.13
N PHE A 143 -0.95 -5.24 13.14
CA PHE A 143 -1.19 -4.80 11.76
C PHE A 143 -2.34 -3.79 11.72
N SER A 144 -2.14 -2.69 11.01
CA SER A 144 -3.11 -1.60 10.90
C SER A 144 -3.24 -1.09 9.46
N ILE A 145 -4.17 -0.16 9.23
CA ILE A 145 -4.28 0.54 7.94
C ILE A 145 -2.95 1.23 7.58
N ALA A 146 -2.17 1.72 8.54
CA ALA A 146 -0.87 2.32 8.24
C ALA A 146 0.05 1.33 7.50
N ASP A 147 0.16 0.11 8.01
CA ASP A 147 0.94 -0.97 7.40
C ASP A 147 0.39 -1.32 6.01
N ALA A 148 -0.94 -1.34 5.87
CA ALA A 148 -1.59 -1.55 4.57
C ALA A 148 -1.21 -0.47 3.53
N PHE A 149 -1.06 0.79 3.94
CA PHE A 149 -0.59 1.85 3.03
C PHE A 149 0.88 1.71 2.65
N TYR A 150 1.69 1.11 3.52
CA TYR A 150 3.11 0.86 3.25
C TYR A 150 3.40 -0.48 2.58
N ALA A 151 2.47 -1.44 2.52
CA ALA A 151 2.73 -2.72 1.84
C ALA A 151 3.09 -2.57 0.35
N PRO A 152 2.42 -1.71 -0.46
CA PRO A 152 2.87 -1.44 -1.83
C PRO A 152 4.24 -0.76 -1.90
N VAL A 153 4.64 0.00 -0.88
CA VAL A 153 5.98 0.61 -0.78
C VAL A 153 7.02 -0.47 -0.53
N VAL A 154 6.74 -1.40 0.38
CA VAL A 154 7.58 -2.58 0.63
C VAL A 154 7.78 -3.38 -0.66
N MET A 155 6.71 -3.59 -1.45
CA MET A 155 6.82 -4.28 -2.73
C MET A 155 7.74 -3.53 -3.71
N ARG A 156 7.63 -2.19 -3.80
CA ARG A 156 8.54 -1.39 -4.64
C ARG A 156 9.99 -1.51 -4.16
N PHE A 157 10.24 -1.39 -2.87
CA PHE A 157 11.60 -1.50 -2.34
C PHE A 157 12.21 -2.87 -2.61
N ASN A 158 11.40 -3.93 -2.47
CA ASN A 158 11.81 -5.30 -2.76
C ASN A 158 12.05 -5.54 -4.27
N SER A 159 11.07 -5.23 -5.13
CA SER A 159 11.14 -5.47 -6.58
C SER A 159 12.24 -4.67 -7.27
N TYR A 160 12.51 -3.44 -6.81
CA TYR A 160 13.56 -2.58 -7.37
C TYR A 160 14.90 -2.71 -6.62
N ALA A 161 15.00 -3.62 -5.64
CA ALA A 161 16.18 -3.85 -4.82
C ALA A 161 16.80 -2.56 -4.26
N LEU A 162 15.95 -1.64 -3.79
CA LEU A 162 16.41 -0.36 -3.26
C LEU A 162 17.21 -0.58 -1.96
N PRO A 163 18.32 0.16 -1.75
CA PRO A 163 19.10 0.02 -0.54
C PRO A 163 18.31 0.52 0.67
N VAL A 164 18.29 -0.28 1.74
CA VAL A 164 17.63 0.02 3.01
C VAL A 164 18.49 -0.46 4.18
N SER A 165 18.24 0.09 5.36
CA SER A 165 18.79 -0.40 6.62
C SER A 165 18.29 -1.80 6.99
N GLU A 166 19.03 -2.51 7.84
CA GLU A 166 18.64 -3.82 8.37
C GLU A 166 17.28 -3.77 9.08
N ARG A 167 17.02 -2.72 9.87
CA ARG A 167 15.75 -2.52 10.59
C ARG A 167 14.56 -2.37 9.64
N SER A 168 14.73 -1.65 8.54
CA SER A 168 13.73 -1.55 7.47
C SER A 168 13.56 -2.88 6.76
N GLN A 169 14.64 -3.62 6.54
CA GLN A 169 14.59 -4.94 5.92
C GLN A 169 13.76 -5.93 6.75
N GLN A 170 13.90 -5.90 8.09
CA GLN A 170 13.06 -6.69 8.99
C GLN A 170 11.57 -6.29 8.90
N TYR A 171 11.26 -4.99 8.83
CA TYR A 171 9.88 -4.52 8.63
C TYR A 171 9.29 -5.04 7.32
N MET A 172 10.06 -4.91 6.23
CA MET A 172 9.67 -5.39 4.91
C MET A 172 9.36 -6.89 4.94
N GLN A 173 10.18 -7.68 5.63
CA GLN A 173 9.95 -9.12 5.80
C GLN A 173 8.64 -9.41 6.56
N HIS A 174 8.37 -8.71 7.67
CA HIS A 174 7.11 -8.87 8.42
C HIS A 174 5.88 -8.57 7.55
N ILE A 175 5.94 -7.49 6.77
CA ILE A 175 4.87 -7.12 5.84
C ILE A 175 4.67 -8.20 4.77
N MET A 176 5.75 -8.68 4.15
CA MET A 176 5.68 -9.71 3.11
C MET A 176 5.16 -11.06 3.60
N GLN A 177 5.31 -11.36 4.90
CA GLN A 177 4.82 -12.58 5.54
C GLN A 177 3.37 -12.47 6.01
N HIS A 178 2.76 -11.28 6.00
CA HIS A 178 1.38 -11.11 6.42
C HIS A 178 0.44 -11.82 5.42
N PRO A 179 -0.48 -12.71 5.85
CA PRO A 179 -1.29 -13.52 4.94
C PRO A 179 -2.07 -12.72 3.90
N ALA A 180 -2.68 -11.60 4.31
CA ALA A 180 -3.41 -10.74 3.38
C ALA A 180 -2.51 -10.03 2.34
N VAL A 181 -1.23 -9.81 2.65
CA VAL A 181 -0.25 -9.25 1.71
C VAL A 181 0.17 -10.34 0.74
N THR A 182 0.48 -11.54 1.22
CA THR A 182 0.80 -12.71 0.38
C THR A 182 -0.32 -13.00 -0.61
N GLN A 183 -1.57 -13.08 -0.14
CA GLN A 183 -2.74 -13.31 -1.00
C GLN A 183 -2.89 -12.20 -2.05
N TRP A 184 -2.69 -10.94 -1.67
CA TRP A 184 -2.76 -9.82 -2.62
C TRP A 184 -1.67 -9.90 -3.69
N VAL A 185 -0.44 -10.26 -3.31
CA VAL A 185 0.68 -10.45 -4.25
C VAL A 185 0.43 -11.63 -5.19
N ASP A 186 -0.08 -12.74 -4.67
CA ASP A 186 -0.39 -13.94 -5.47
C ASP A 186 -1.51 -13.68 -6.47
N ALA A 187 -2.58 -12.98 -6.06
CA ALA A 187 -3.64 -12.54 -6.97
C ALA A 187 -3.10 -11.66 -8.09
N ALA A 188 -2.28 -10.66 -7.76
CA ALA A 188 -1.65 -9.78 -8.75
C ALA A 188 -0.75 -10.54 -9.75
N ARG A 189 -0.08 -11.61 -9.30
CA ARG A 189 0.73 -12.47 -10.18
C ARG A 189 -0.14 -13.31 -11.12
N ALA A 190 -1.30 -13.76 -10.66
CA ALA A 190 -2.25 -14.54 -11.45
C ALA A 190 -3.00 -13.70 -12.50
N GLU A 191 -3.20 -12.40 -12.25
CA GLU A 191 -3.82 -11.46 -13.19
C GLU A 191 -2.98 -11.18 -14.43
N ALA A 192 -1.65 -11.28 -14.32
CA ALA A 192 -0.71 -10.90 -15.36
C ALA A 192 -0.49 -11.99 -16.43
N VAL A 193 -1.49 -12.85 -16.64
CA VAL A 193 -1.57 -13.92 -17.64
C VAL A 193 -2.70 -13.65 -18.62
#